data_AF-A0AAV0RIW2-F1
#
_entry.id   AF-A0AAV0RIW2-F1
#
_cell.length_a   1.000
_cell.length_b   1.000
_cell.length_c   1.000
_cell.angle_alpha   90.00
_cell.angle_beta   90.00
_cell.angle_gamma   90.00
#
_symmetry.space_group_name_H-M   'P 1'
#
loop_
_entity.id
_entity.type
_entity.pdbx_description
1 polymer ?
#
loop_
_entity_poly.entity_id
_entity_poly.type
_entity_poly.pdbx_seq_one_letter_code
_entity_poly.pdbx_strand_id
1 'polypeptide(L)'
;MVKNRDNLKFLRYTDEDTQQHGFLQYTGETVISPHARFEVQQSRTGGGLVHLRCAYNNKYWVRTSETELWFAAAADASEEDQSKWSCTLFRPVIAGANLLLRFLHVQLNRYVSLSQAPAPMANFAVAGSSPSDPTNWRDMCEVLNCESLLVLPWHVAFKGDNERFLRARVIERFNYHEFAGTTISEAQAGNEVFQSPDGSVRIRSNHYGRFWRRSPNWIWGDSTDATPNNRDTVFWPVRAARGGPNVVALRNAGNDRFCRRLTTEGKTNCLNAADETLTALGVLEVGEWVRKRSISDVQFNLLDARIYNQTPRTLARTVVNNDSSQTNTPVIRFRFRNTISRHWQSTVSFSYGLSSTVSAGIPLFTNASLTVQWEASSEYAWGQTIETSEEQEQEYPVTVGPYTRATITFQATEGFCDVPFSYTQTDELFDDRIVTTRMHDGLYTGANLYEYTWTNTEESLTPDEINKLAQEEERVGKKKNKKDVELKVELGEAEIVERKEEEEDVIEKLDYDNKKEE
;
A
#
# COMPACT_ATOMS: atom_id res chain seq x y z
N MET A 1 -10.78 -10.16 0.44
CA MET A 1 -10.77 -11.06 -0.74
C MET A 1 -12.19 -11.51 -1.04
N VAL A 2 -12.47 -11.88 -2.30
CA VAL A 2 -13.81 -12.30 -2.77
C VAL A 2 -13.69 -13.68 -3.40
N LYS A 3 -14.44 -14.68 -2.93
CA LYS A 3 -14.45 -16.05 -3.48
C LYS A 3 -15.81 -16.38 -4.06
N ASN A 4 -15.87 -16.82 -5.32
CA ASN A 4 -17.13 -17.16 -5.95
C ASN A 4 -17.67 -18.50 -5.44
N ARG A 5 -19.00 -18.59 -5.24
CA ARG A 5 -19.62 -19.79 -4.71
C ARG A 5 -19.74 -20.93 -5.73
N ASP A 6 -19.84 -20.62 -7.01
CA ASP A 6 -20.04 -21.60 -8.09
C ASP A 6 -18.74 -22.37 -8.39
N ASN A 7 -17.65 -21.66 -8.69
CA ASN A 7 -16.37 -22.27 -9.06
C ASN A 7 -15.35 -22.41 -7.90
N LEU A 8 -15.67 -21.86 -6.73
CA LEU A 8 -14.83 -21.89 -5.52
C LEU A 8 -13.44 -21.25 -5.68
N LYS A 9 -13.26 -20.34 -6.65
CA LYS A 9 -12.03 -19.59 -6.88
C LYS A 9 -12.14 -18.16 -6.36
N PHE A 10 -11.03 -17.59 -5.94
CA PHE A 10 -10.93 -16.19 -5.59
C PHE A 10 -10.94 -15.33 -6.85
N LEU A 11 -11.59 -14.18 -6.77
CA LEU A 11 -11.44 -13.12 -7.75
C LEU A 11 -10.02 -12.58 -7.67
N ARG A 12 -9.37 -12.41 -8.82
CA ARG A 12 -8.06 -11.81 -8.94
C ARG A 12 -8.01 -10.80 -10.09
N TYR A 13 -7.08 -9.87 -9.98
CA TYR A 13 -6.58 -9.05 -11.07
C TYR A 13 -5.82 -9.92 -12.10
N THR A 14 -6.08 -9.69 -13.38
CA THR A 14 -5.36 -10.30 -14.51
C THR A 14 -4.17 -9.41 -14.87
N ASP A 15 -2.98 -9.81 -14.42
CA ASP A 15 -1.70 -9.14 -14.64
C ASP A 15 -1.00 -9.59 -15.93
N GLU A 16 -1.49 -10.66 -16.57
CA GLU A 16 -0.93 -11.19 -17.81
C GLU A 16 -1.02 -10.17 -18.96
N ASP A 17 0.07 -10.03 -19.73
CA ASP A 17 0.16 -9.15 -20.92
C ASP A 17 -0.67 -9.71 -22.09
N THR A 18 -1.99 -9.54 -21.97
CA THR A 18 -3.02 -10.02 -22.90
C THR A 18 -4.08 -8.94 -23.09
N GLN A 19 -5.01 -9.15 -24.01
CA GLN A 19 -6.13 -8.22 -24.20
C GLN A 19 -7.00 -8.06 -22.94
N GLN A 20 -7.00 -9.05 -22.04
CA GLN A 20 -7.74 -9.04 -20.78
C GLN A 20 -6.92 -8.49 -19.61
N HIS A 21 -5.71 -7.94 -19.84
CA HIS A 21 -4.94 -7.26 -18.82
C HIS A 21 -5.81 -6.20 -18.12
N GLY A 22 -5.78 -6.17 -16.78
CA GLY A 22 -6.62 -5.28 -16.00
C GLY A 22 -7.97 -5.84 -15.56
N PHE A 23 -8.46 -6.89 -16.24
CA PHE A 23 -9.78 -7.45 -15.98
C PHE A 23 -9.78 -8.24 -14.66
N LEU A 24 -10.98 -8.47 -14.12
CA LEU A 24 -11.18 -9.25 -12.90
C LEU A 24 -11.65 -10.66 -13.24
N GLN A 25 -10.95 -11.68 -12.74
CA GLN A 25 -11.21 -13.07 -13.08
C GLN A 25 -11.24 -13.99 -11.85
N TYR A 26 -12.19 -14.91 -11.79
CA TYR A 26 -12.31 -15.90 -10.71
C TYR A 26 -11.43 -17.12 -10.95
N THR A 27 -10.12 -16.92 -10.91
CA THR A 27 -9.09 -17.96 -11.11
C THR A 27 -8.08 -18.03 -9.96
N GLY A 28 -8.17 -17.16 -8.96
CA GLY A 28 -7.27 -17.15 -7.80
C GLY A 28 -7.43 -18.40 -6.93
N GLU A 29 -6.31 -19.03 -6.58
CA GLU A 29 -6.31 -20.29 -5.83
C GLU A 29 -5.90 -20.14 -4.37
N THR A 30 -5.28 -19.01 -4.02
CA THR A 30 -4.58 -18.84 -2.75
C THR A 30 -4.91 -17.51 -2.09
N VAL A 31 -5.00 -17.51 -0.76
CA VAL A 31 -5.31 -16.32 0.04
C VAL A 31 -4.15 -15.31 0.13
N ILE A 32 -2.96 -15.72 -0.30
CA ILE A 32 -1.73 -14.90 -0.23
C ILE A 32 -1.38 -14.20 -1.54
N SER A 33 -2.20 -14.36 -2.59
CA SER A 33 -1.94 -13.69 -3.86
C SER A 33 -2.11 -12.17 -3.73
N PRO A 34 -1.14 -11.34 -4.17
CA PRO A 34 -1.29 -9.88 -4.20
C PRO A 34 -2.48 -9.45 -5.07
N HIS A 35 -2.70 -10.16 -6.17
CA HIS A 35 -3.72 -9.87 -7.17
C HIS A 35 -5.15 -10.17 -6.69
N ALA A 36 -5.35 -10.86 -5.56
CA ALA A 36 -6.68 -11.27 -5.08
C ALA A 36 -7.19 -10.44 -3.89
N ARG A 37 -6.52 -9.32 -3.59
CA ARG A 37 -6.84 -8.41 -2.49
C ARG A 37 -7.54 -7.16 -3.02
N PHE A 38 -8.62 -6.79 -2.34
CA PHE A 38 -9.42 -5.64 -2.70
C PHE A 38 -9.76 -4.85 -1.44
N GLU A 39 -9.59 -3.53 -1.53
CA GLU A 39 -9.94 -2.57 -0.50
C GLU A 39 -11.34 -2.03 -0.75
N VAL A 40 -12.05 -1.77 0.34
CA VAL A 40 -13.40 -1.21 0.32
C VAL A 40 -13.31 0.22 0.81
N GLN A 41 -13.75 1.16 -0.01
CA GLN A 41 -13.85 2.57 0.36
C GLN A 41 -15.33 2.98 0.40
N GLN A 42 -15.77 3.64 1.47
CA GLN A 42 -17.14 4.14 1.55
C GLN A 42 -17.39 5.27 0.55
N SER A 43 -18.59 5.29 -0.04
CA SER A 43 -19.01 6.38 -0.93
C SER A 43 -19.21 7.68 -0.15
N ARG A 44 -18.89 8.81 -0.79
CA ARG A 44 -19.13 10.15 -0.25
C ARG A 44 -20.62 10.49 -0.20
N THR A 45 -21.40 9.98 -1.15
CA THR A 45 -22.87 10.13 -1.17
C THR A 45 -23.60 9.29 -0.11
N GLY A 46 -22.93 8.34 0.55
CA GLY A 46 -23.50 7.53 1.63
C GLY A 46 -24.43 6.40 1.16
N GLY A 47 -25.37 5.98 2.02
CA GLY A 47 -26.40 4.99 1.66
C GLY A 47 -25.93 3.54 1.54
N GLY A 48 -24.80 3.18 2.19
CA GLY A 48 -24.22 1.83 2.13
C GLY A 48 -23.57 1.49 0.78
N LEU A 49 -23.33 2.48 -0.08
CA LEU A 49 -22.58 2.33 -1.31
C LEU A 49 -21.08 2.36 -1.04
N VAL A 50 -20.32 1.61 -1.84
CA VAL A 50 -18.87 1.50 -1.71
C VAL A 50 -18.21 1.58 -3.07
N HIS A 51 -16.96 2.00 -3.07
CA HIS A 51 -15.99 1.76 -4.14
C HIS A 51 -15.14 0.54 -3.78
N LEU A 52 -14.79 -0.24 -4.78
CA LEU A 52 -13.90 -1.40 -4.64
C LEU A 52 -12.61 -1.11 -5.39
N ARG A 53 -11.47 -1.30 -4.74
CA ARG A 53 -10.14 -0.97 -5.29
C ARG A 53 -9.25 -2.20 -5.23
N CYS A 54 -8.53 -2.50 -6.32
CA CYS A 54 -7.54 -3.57 -6.31
C CYS A 54 -6.31 -3.12 -5.51
N ALA A 55 -5.88 -3.91 -4.52
CA ALA A 55 -4.75 -3.55 -3.67
C ALA A 55 -3.40 -3.61 -4.41
N TYR A 56 -3.33 -4.36 -5.52
CA TYR A 56 -2.11 -4.48 -6.33
C TYR A 56 -1.81 -3.20 -7.12
N ASN A 57 -2.73 -2.75 -7.98
CA ASN A 57 -2.53 -1.56 -8.84
C ASN A 57 -3.18 -0.28 -8.29
N ASN A 58 -3.82 -0.39 -7.13
CA ASN A 58 -4.52 0.69 -6.45
C ASN A 58 -5.65 1.35 -7.28
N LYS A 59 -6.19 0.69 -8.31
CA LYS A 59 -7.26 1.23 -9.18
C LYS A 59 -8.65 0.71 -8.81
N TYR A 60 -9.66 1.54 -9.07
CA TYR A 60 -11.06 1.23 -8.79
C TYR A 60 -11.67 0.28 -9.83
N TRP A 61 -12.60 -0.53 -9.34
CA TRP A 61 -13.45 -1.38 -10.17
C TRP A 61 -14.35 -0.51 -11.03
N VAL A 62 -14.34 -0.79 -12.32
CA VAL A 62 -15.12 -0.08 -13.32
C VAL A 62 -15.46 -1.03 -14.46
N ARG A 63 -16.47 -0.69 -15.25
CA ARG A 63 -16.72 -1.37 -16.53
C ARG A 63 -15.54 -1.17 -17.48
N THR A 64 -15.30 -2.12 -18.37
CA THR A 64 -14.20 -2.03 -19.35
C THR A 64 -14.47 -1.02 -20.46
N SER A 65 -15.74 -0.76 -20.79
CA SER A 65 -16.15 0.28 -21.73
C SER A 65 -17.63 0.65 -21.56
N GLU A 66 -18.09 1.67 -22.31
CA GLU A 66 -19.49 2.08 -22.37
C GLU A 66 -20.42 0.99 -22.93
N THR A 67 -19.92 0.09 -23.77
CA THR A 67 -20.71 -0.97 -24.43
C THR A 67 -20.51 -2.34 -23.80
N GLU A 68 -19.40 -2.56 -23.09
CA GLU A 68 -19.08 -3.84 -22.46
C GLU A 68 -19.62 -3.95 -21.04
N LEU A 69 -19.80 -5.21 -20.61
CA LEU A 69 -20.33 -5.57 -19.30
C LEU A 69 -19.28 -6.20 -18.38
N TRP A 70 -18.02 -6.25 -18.82
CA TRP A 70 -16.92 -6.80 -18.05
C TRP A 70 -16.41 -5.79 -17.03
N PHE A 71 -15.86 -6.29 -15.93
CA PHE A 71 -15.26 -5.44 -14.90
C PHE A 71 -13.74 -5.57 -14.88
N ALA A 72 -13.09 -4.43 -14.71
CA ALA A 72 -11.65 -4.29 -14.57
C ALA A 72 -11.31 -3.40 -13.36
N ALA A 73 -10.11 -3.56 -12.81
CA ALA A 73 -9.56 -2.60 -11.86
C ALA A 73 -8.70 -1.59 -12.63
N ALA A 74 -9.35 -0.59 -13.22
CA ALA A 74 -8.73 0.29 -14.22
C ALA A 74 -8.97 1.79 -14.00
N ALA A 75 -9.90 2.19 -13.12
CA ALA A 75 -10.18 3.60 -12.89
C ALA A 75 -9.21 4.23 -11.88
N ASP A 76 -8.59 5.35 -12.24
CA ASP A 76 -7.63 6.06 -11.38
C ASP A 76 -8.31 6.88 -10.27
N ALA A 77 -9.60 7.23 -10.45
CA ALA A 77 -10.40 7.97 -9.49
C ALA A 77 -11.78 7.31 -9.32
N SER A 78 -12.40 7.54 -8.16
CA SER A 78 -13.79 7.18 -7.91
C SER A 78 -14.74 8.06 -8.73
N GLU A 79 -15.79 7.48 -9.31
CA GLU A 79 -16.86 8.19 -10.03
C GLU A 79 -18.22 7.82 -9.44
N GLU A 80 -18.90 8.81 -8.86
CA GLU A 80 -20.19 8.65 -8.17
C GLU A 80 -21.40 9.08 -9.02
N ASP A 81 -21.18 9.67 -10.20
CA ASP A 81 -22.25 9.95 -11.15
C ASP A 81 -22.80 8.65 -11.74
N GLN A 82 -23.95 8.22 -11.22
CA GLN A 82 -24.62 6.98 -11.59
C GLN A 82 -25.12 6.97 -13.04
N SER A 83 -25.10 8.11 -13.75
CA SER A 83 -25.46 8.16 -15.18
C SER A 83 -24.29 7.77 -16.09
N LYS A 84 -23.05 7.89 -15.62
CA LYS A 84 -21.86 7.59 -16.41
C LYS A 84 -21.56 6.10 -16.40
N TRP A 85 -21.24 5.55 -17.57
CA TRP A 85 -20.81 4.15 -17.68
C TRP A 85 -19.57 3.83 -16.83
N SER A 86 -18.74 4.84 -16.56
CA SER A 86 -17.54 4.78 -15.73
C SER A 86 -17.80 4.87 -14.23
N CYS A 87 -19.06 4.86 -13.79
CA CYS A 87 -19.41 4.82 -12.36
C CYS A 87 -18.72 3.66 -11.65
N THR A 88 -18.14 3.92 -10.48
CA THR A 88 -17.37 2.94 -9.69
C THR A 88 -18.12 2.45 -8.45
N LEU A 89 -19.41 2.82 -8.32
CA LEU A 89 -20.22 2.50 -7.15
C LEU A 89 -20.77 1.08 -7.22
N PHE A 90 -20.63 0.37 -6.10
CA PHE A 90 -21.24 -0.92 -5.83
C PHE A 90 -22.06 -0.88 -4.55
N ARG A 91 -23.13 -1.68 -4.48
CA ARG A 91 -23.87 -1.97 -3.26
C ARG A 91 -23.65 -3.42 -2.85
N PRO A 92 -22.97 -3.69 -1.72
CA PRO A 92 -22.93 -5.02 -1.13
C PRO A 92 -24.31 -5.40 -0.61
N VAL A 93 -24.80 -6.60 -0.95
CA VAL A 93 -26.10 -7.12 -0.53
C VAL A 93 -25.89 -8.49 0.11
N ILE A 94 -26.36 -8.66 1.35
CA ILE A 94 -26.28 -9.94 2.06
C ILE A 94 -27.25 -10.94 1.41
N ALA A 95 -26.74 -12.10 1.03
CA ALA A 95 -27.48 -13.21 0.43
C ALA A 95 -27.62 -14.36 1.45
N GLY A 96 -28.72 -14.37 2.21
CA GLY A 96 -29.06 -15.47 3.12
C GLY A 96 -28.29 -15.47 4.45
N ALA A 97 -28.27 -16.61 5.13
CA ALA A 97 -27.87 -16.74 6.54
C ALA A 97 -26.35 -16.87 6.80
N ASN A 98 -25.53 -17.08 5.76
CA ASN A 98 -24.10 -17.45 5.89
C ASN A 98 -23.12 -16.31 5.51
N LEU A 99 -23.51 -15.05 5.65
CA LEU A 99 -22.67 -13.88 5.29
C LEU A 99 -22.17 -13.89 3.83
N LEU A 100 -22.85 -14.61 2.93
CA LEU A 100 -22.60 -14.51 1.49
C LEU A 100 -22.99 -13.11 1.02
N LEU A 101 -22.18 -12.50 0.17
CA LEU A 101 -22.44 -11.19 -0.40
C LEU A 101 -22.67 -11.28 -1.90
N ARG A 102 -23.50 -10.37 -2.41
CA ARG A 102 -23.57 -9.98 -3.81
C ARG A 102 -23.09 -8.55 -3.96
N PHE A 103 -22.46 -8.24 -5.08
CA PHE A 103 -22.06 -6.86 -5.39
C PHE A 103 -22.93 -6.35 -6.53
N LEU A 104 -23.83 -5.42 -6.24
CA LEU A 104 -24.68 -4.78 -7.24
C LEU A 104 -23.94 -3.57 -7.83
N HIS A 105 -23.62 -3.59 -9.12
CA HIS A 105 -23.09 -2.42 -9.80
C HIS A 105 -24.21 -1.38 -9.98
N VAL A 106 -24.01 -0.18 -9.42
CA VAL A 106 -25.09 0.82 -9.26
C VAL A 106 -25.59 1.32 -10.62
N GLN A 107 -24.70 1.73 -11.54
CA GLN A 107 -25.12 2.29 -12.82
C GLN A 107 -25.88 1.29 -13.72
N LEU A 108 -25.48 0.01 -13.71
CA LEU A 108 -26.16 -1.02 -14.51
C LEU A 108 -27.36 -1.64 -13.80
N ASN A 109 -27.48 -1.45 -12.48
CA ASN A 109 -28.41 -2.16 -11.62
C ASN A 109 -28.37 -3.69 -11.85
N ARG A 110 -27.16 -4.25 -11.91
CA ARG A 110 -26.89 -5.68 -12.15
C ARG A 110 -25.84 -6.21 -11.19
N TYR A 111 -25.98 -7.46 -10.77
CA TYR A 111 -24.98 -8.09 -9.93
C TYR A 111 -23.72 -8.45 -10.71
N VAL A 112 -22.57 -8.29 -10.07
CA VAL A 112 -21.31 -8.88 -10.54
C VAL A 112 -21.44 -10.39 -10.44
N SER A 113 -21.21 -11.08 -11.56
CA SER A 113 -21.39 -12.54 -11.69
C SER A 113 -20.18 -13.17 -12.34
N LEU A 114 -19.97 -14.45 -12.05
CA LEU A 114 -19.07 -15.33 -12.79
C LEU A 114 -19.60 -15.53 -14.23
N SER A 115 -18.75 -15.25 -15.21
CA SER A 115 -18.99 -15.55 -16.61
C SER A 115 -18.83 -17.04 -16.93
N GLN A 116 -19.79 -17.57 -17.70
CA GLN A 116 -19.74 -18.90 -18.31
C GLN A 116 -19.46 -18.83 -19.83
N ALA A 117 -18.98 -17.68 -20.33
CA ALA A 117 -18.55 -17.57 -21.71
C ALA A 117 -17.40 -18.56 -21.99
N PRO A 118 -17.26 -19.05 -23.23
CA PRO A 118 -16.11 -19.86 -23.61
C PRO A 118 -14.82 -19.05 -23.49
N ALA A 119 -13.69 -19.75 -23.47
CA ALA A 119 -12.37 -19.12 -23.57
C ALA A 119 -12.31 -18.19 -24.81
N PRO A 120 -11.63 -17.03 -24.72
CA PRO A 120 -10.81 -16.57 -23.59
C PRO A 120 -11.60 -15.91 -22.44
N MET A 121 -12.92 -15.69 -22.56
CA MET A 121 -13.73 -14.91 -21.60
C MET A 121 -14.34 -15.73 -20.45
N ALA A 122 -13.83 -16.94 -20.23
CA ALA A 122 -14.29 -17.81 -19.15
C ALA A 122 -13.88 -17.26 -17.77
N ASN A 123 -14.78 -17.41 -16.79
CA ASN A 123 -14.57 -17.05 -15.39
C ASN A 123 -14.30 -15.56 -15.08
N PHE A 124 -14.41 -14.66 -16.07
CA PHE A 124 -14.31 -13.22 -15.82
C PHE A 124 -15.53 -12.69 -15.06
N ALA A 125 -15.32 -11.61 -14.29
CA ALA A 125 -16.39 -10.87 -13.65
C ALA A 125 -17.16 -10.06 -14.70
N VAL A 126 -18.47 -10.27 -14.75
CA VAL A 126 -19.37 -9.64 -15.71
C VAL A 126 -20.63 -9.14 -15.02
N ALA A 127 -21.25 -8.09 -15.53
CA ALA A 127 -22.58 -7.68 -15.10
C ALA A 127 -23.60 -8.73 -15.57
N GLY A 128 -24.03 -9.57 -14.63
CA GLY A 128 -24.91 -10.70 -14.86
C GLY A 128 -26.38 -10.28 -14.98
N SER A 129 -27.24 -11.04 -14.30
CA SER A 129 -28.68 -10.84 -14.31
C SER A 129 -29.10 -9.61 -13.48
N SER A 130 -30.27 -9.06 -13.81
CA SER A 130 -31.02 -8.16 -12.92
C SER A 130 -31.33 -8.88 -11.59
N PRO A 131 -31.60 -8.17 -10.48
CA PRO A 131 -31.84 -8.74 -9.13
C PRO A 131 -32.98 -9.76 -8.92
N SER A 132 -33.47 -10.43 -9.95
CA SER A 132 -34.68 -11.27 -9.94
C SER A 132 -34.48 -12.73 -9.52
N ASP A 133 -33.25 -13.24 -9.42
CA ASP A 133 -32.98 -14.62 -9.01
C ASP A 133 -32.14 -14.68 -7.71
N PRO A 134 -32.77 -14.93 -6.54
CA PRO A 134 -32.05 -15.01 -5.27
C PRO A 134 -31.21 -16.28 -5.14
N THR A 135 -31.26 -17.22 -6.08
CA THR A 135 -30.56 -18.52 -6.02
C THR A 135 -29.38 -18.64 -6.99
N ASN A 136 -29.11 -17.65 -7.83
CA ASN A 136 -27.99 -17.69 -8.78
C ASN A 136 -26.64 -17.73 -8.04
N TRP A 137 -25.99 -18.88 -7.97
CA TRP A 137 -24.71 -19.03 -7.25
C TRP A 137 -23.55 -18.28 -7.91
N ARG A 138 -23.69 -17.90 -9.18
CA ARG A 138 -22.64 -17.19 -9.93
C ARG A 138 -22.42 -15.76 -9.47
N ASP A 139 -23.43 -15.14 -8.86
CA ASP A 139 -23.33 -13.78 -8.30
C ASP A 139 -23.12 -13.75 -6.77
N MET A 140 -23.07 -14.93 -6.13
CA MET A 140 -22.81 -15.06 -4.71
C MET A 140 -21.31 -15.23 -4.43
N CYS A 141 -20.83 -14.49 -3.44
CA CYS A 141 -19.44 -14.56 -3.01
C CYS A 141 -19.31 -14.74 -1.49
N GLU A 142 -18.33 -15.54 -1.09
CA GLU A 142 -17.78 -15.53 0.25
C GLU A 142 -16.75 -14.40 0.34
N VAL A 143 -16.85 -13.56 1.38
CA VAL A 143 -15.88 -12.48 1.62
C VAL A 143 -15.01 -12.84 2.80
N LEU A 144 -13.70 -12.77 2.56
CA LEU A 144 -12.67 -13.04 3.56
C LEU A 144 -11.98 -11.72 3.92
N ASN A 145 -11.97 -11.38 5.20
CA ASN A 145 -11.26 -10.20 5.69
C ASN A 145 -9.74 -10.43 5.60
N CYS A 146 -9.06 -9.64 4.75
CA CYS A 146 -7.62 -9.70 4.58
C CYS A 146 -6.85 -9.31 5.85
N GLU A 147 -7.38 -8.43 6.69
CA GLU A 147 -6.71 -8.00 7.93
C GLU A 147 -6.62 -9.13 8.97
N SER A 148 -7.55 -10.09 8.88
CA SER A 148 -7.54 -11.31 9.69
C SER A 148 -6.58 -12.37 9.17
N LEU A 149 -6.15 -12.26 7.91
CA LEU A 149 -5.13 -13.13 7.32
C LEU A 149 -3.76 -12.61 7.69
N LEU A 150 -2.89 -13.53 8.10
CA LEU A 150 -1.51 -13.22 8.41
C LEU A 150 -0.57 -13.99 7.50
N VAL A 151 0.25 -13.26 6.76
CA VAL A 151 1.37 -13.79 5.98
C VAL A 151 2.61 -13.61 6.84
N LEU A 152 3.14 -14.73 7.35
CA LEU A 152 4.39 -14.71 8.10
C LEU A 152 5.57 -14.62 7.13
N PRO A 153 6.66 -13.89 7.48
CA PRO A 153 7.91 -13.96 6.73
C PRO A 153 8.42 -15.41 6.62
N TRP A 154 9.20 -15.72 5.58
CA TRP A 154 9.72 -17.08 5.41
C TRP A 154 10.75 -17.47 6.46
N HIS A 155 11.58 -16.53 6.93
CA HIS A 155 12.60 -16.78 7.93
C HIS A 155 12.27 -15.99 9.19
N VAL A 156 11.95 -16.68 10.28
CA VAL A 156 11.40 -16.06 11.49
C VAL A 156 12.06 -16.56 12.76
N ALA A 157 12.04 -15.69 13.76
CA ALA A 157 12.18 -16.04 15.16
C ALA A 157 10.95 -15.53 15.92
N PHE A 158 10.58 -16.24 16.97
CA PHE A 158 9.44 -15.87 17.81
C PHE A 158 9.96 -15.41 19.16
N LYS A 159 9.46 -14.29 19.67
CA LYS A 159 9.74 -13.80 21.01
C LYS A 159 8.46 -13.86 21.85
N GLY A 160 8.57 -14.46 23.02
CA GLY A 160 7.44 -14.66 23.92
C GLY A 160 7.20 -13.46 24.85
N ASP A 161 6.11 -13.53 25.60
CA ASP A 161 5.71 -12.53 26.62
C ASP A 161 6.76 -12.30 27.73
N ASN A 162 7.71 -13.23 27.89
CA ASN A 162 8.81 -13.12 28.84
C ASN A 162 10.05 -12.40 28.27
N GLU A 163 9.90 -11.70 27.14
CA GLU A 163 10.96 -10.98 26.44
C GLU A 163 12.12 -11.87 25.96
N ARG A 164 11.89 -13.18 25.83
CA ARG A 164 12.89 -14.15 25.35
C ARG A 164 12.51 -14.72 24.01
N PHE A 165 13.51 -14.95 23.17
CA PHE A 165 13.34 -15.68 21.92
C PHE A 165 13.14 -17.18 22.18
N LEU A 166 12.24 -17.76 21.40
CA LEU A 166 12.01 -19.18 21.34
C LEU A 166 13.19 -19.85 20.63
N ARG A 167 13.89 -20.73 21.32
CA ARG A 167 15.05 -21.45 20.79
C ARG A 167 14.89 -22.96 20.91
N ALA A 168 15.51 -23.70 20.01
CA ALA A 168 15.64 -25.14 20.08
C ALA A 168 16.39 -25.59 21.36
N ARG A 169 15.84 -26.57 22.09
CA ARG A 169 16.44 -27.16 23.29
C ARG A 169 16.08 -28.63 23.42
N VAL A 170 17.09 -29.49 23.52
CA VAL A 170 16.87 -30.92 23.82
C VAL A 170 16.66 -31.10 25.33
N ILE A 171 15.49 -31.63 25.71
CA ILE A 171 15.14 -31.97 27.10
C ILE A 171 14.67 -33.43 27.10
N GLU A 172 15.25 -34.26 27.97
CA GLU A 172 14.88 -35.68 28.09
C GLU A 172 14.85 -36.43 26.74
N ARG A 173 15.81 -36.11 25.84
CA ARG A 173 15.93 -36.68 24.48
C ARG A 173 14.86 -36.24 23.47
N PHE A 174 14.00 -35.30 23.80
CA PHE A 174 13.03 -34.71 22.87
C PHE A 174 13.42 -33.30 22.44
N ASN A 175 13.03 -32.92 21.23
CA ASN A 175 13.40 -31.67 20.57
C ASN A 175 12.41 -30.54 20.91
N TYR A 176 12.51 -29.97 22.12
CA TYR A 176 11.62 -28.89 22.57
C TYR A 176 12.01 -27.53 21.98
N HIS A 177 11.08 -26.59 22.11
CA HIS A 177 11.32 -25.16 21.91
C HIS A 177 11.10 -24.42 23.24
N GLU A 178 12.09 -23.65 23.69
CA GLU A 178 12.15 -22.97 24.98
C GLU A 178 12.29 -21.45 24.80
N PHE A 179 11.49 -20.66 25.50
CA PHE A 179 11.60 -19.20 25.54
C PHE A 179 12.71 -18.75 26.50
N ALA A 180 13.96 -18.93 26.07
CA ALA A 180 15.16 -18.58 26.84
C ALA A 180 16.25 -17.90 26.02
N GLY A 181 16.07 -17.75 24.70
CA GLY A 181 16.99 -17.04 23.83
C GLY A 181 17.02 -15.55 24.16
N THR A 182 18.19 -14.94 24.07
CA THR A 182 18.43 -13.55 24.46
C THR A 182 18.55 -12.61 23.28
N THR A 183 18.96 -13.12 22.11
CA THR A 183 19.05 -12.36 20.87
C THR A 183 18.41 -13.12 19.71
N ILE A 184 17.91 -12.39 18.72
CA ILE A 184 17.33 -12.98 17.50
C ILE A 184 18.38 -13.75 16.69
N SER A 185 19.65 -13.34 16.77
CA SER A 185 20.77 -13.91 16.01
C SER A 185 21.20 -15.30 16.46
N GLU A 186 20.66 -15.83 17.57
CA GLU A 186 20.98 -17.19 18.03
C GLU A 186 20.58 -18.22 16.97
N ALA A 187 21.52 -19.10 16.60
CA ALA A 187 21.30 -20.15 15.60
C ALA A 187 20.12 -21.07 15.94
N GLN A 188 19.82 -21.24 17.23
CA GLN A 188 18.71 -22.06 17.72
C GLN A 188 17.35 -21.38 17.63
N ALA A 189 17.29 -20.06 17.41
CA ALA A 189 16.05 -19.29 17.33
C ALA A 189 15.44 -19.26 15.92
N GLY A 190 16.24 -19.56 14.89
CA GLY A 190 15.82 -19.51 13.49
C GLY A 190 14.84 -20.61 13.11
N ASN A 191 13.78 -20.23 12.41
CA ASN A 191 12.79 -21.12 11.82
C ASN A 191 12.44 -20.68 10.40
N GLU A 192 11.91 -21.63 9.63
CA GLU A 192 11.38 -21.43 8.29
C GLU A 192 9.87 -21.68 8.25
N VAL A 193 9.13 -20.78 7.60
CA VAL A 193 7.68 -20.85 7.46
C VAL A 193 7.30 -21.30 6.05
N PHE A 194 6.46 -22.33 5.98
CA PHE A 194 5.88 -22.85 4.76
C PHE A 194 4.38 -22.56 4.79
N GLN A 195 3.94 -21.56 4.03
CA GLN A 195 2.54 -21.14 3.99
C GLN A 195 1.74 -21.96 2.97
N SER A 196 0.54 -22.34 3.37
CA SER A 196 -0.42 -23.08 2.55
C SER A 196 -1.42 -22.14 1.89
N PRO A 197 -2.08 -22.55 0.78
CA PRO A 197 -3.05 -21.71 0.07
C PRO A 197 -4.26 -21.24 0.88
N ASP A 198 -4.59 -21.96 1.97
CA ASP A 198 -5.67 -21.62 2.89
C ASP A 198 -5.25 -20.64 4.00
N GLY A 199 -3.97 -20.24 4.04
CA GLY A 199 -3.40 -19.36 5.05
C GLY A 199 -2.78 -20.07 6.25
N SER A 200 -2.95 -21.39 6.38
CA SER A 200 -2.27 -22.18 7.40
C SER A 200 -0.77 -22.28 7.13
N VAL A 201 0.02 -22.60 8.15
CA VAL A 201 1.47 -22.70 8.04
C VAL A 201 2.00 -24.00 8.64
N ARG A 202 3.13 -24.46 8.10
CA ARG A 202 4.03 -25.42 8.75
C ARG A 202 5.33 -24.71 9.06
N ILE A 203 5.90 -24.96 10.23
CA ILE A 203 7.10 -24.27 10.71
C ILE A 203 8.21 -25.31 10.84
N ARG A 204 9.37 -25.07 10.22
CA ARG A 204 10.55 -25.94 10.30
C ARG A 204 11.61 -25.26 11.16
N SER A 205 12.14 -25.98 12.15
CA SER A 205 13.26 -25.48 12.94
C SER A 205 14.56 -25.59 12.13
N ASN A 206 15.31 -24.50 12.00
CA ASN A 206 16.59 -24.51 11.31
C ASN A 206 17.59 -25.41 12.04
N HIS A 207 17.60 -25.36 13.38
CA HIS A 207 18.50 -26.14 14.22
C HIS A 207 18.28 -27.65 14.09
N TYR A 208 17.02 -28.10 14.08
CA TYR A 208 16.70 -29.52 13.97
C TYR A 208 16.59 -30.02 12.52
N GLY A 209 16.34 -29.13 11.56
CA GLY A 209 16.01 -29.51 10.18
C GLY A 209 14.67 -30.25 10.05
N ARG A 210 13.77 -30.08 11.01
CA ARG A 210 12.50 -30.82 11.14
C ARG A 210 11.33 -29.89 11.40
N PHE A 211 10.13 -30.32 11.00
CA PHE A 211 8.90 -29.57 11.23
C PHE A 211 8.45 -29.65 12.69
N TRP A 212 7.89 -28.54 13.15
CA TRP A 212 7.17 -28.44 14.41
C TRP A 212 5.97 -29.39 14.37
N ARG A 213 5.77 -30.13 15.46
CA ARG A 213 4.67 -31.07 15.63
C ARG A 213 4.20 -31.05 17.07
N ARG A 214 2.89 -31.04 17.26
CA ARG A 214 2.27 -31.20 18.58
C ARG A 214 2.32 -32.66 19.05
N SER A 215 2.85 -32.93 20.26
CA SER A 215 2.85 -34.26 20.89
C SER A 215 3.17 -34.21 22.41
N PRO A 216 2.30 -34.76 23.30
CA PRO A 216 0.87 -34.76 23.10
C PRO A 216 0.40 -33.32 22.88
N ASN A 217 0.74 -32.38 23.77
CA ASN A 217 0.50 -30.93 23.58
C ASN A 217 1.78 -30.10 23.51
N TRP A 218 2.94 -30.67 23.83
CA TRP A 218 4.23 -30.00 23.61
C TRP A 218 4.49 -29.83 22.11
N ILE A 219 5.14 -28.74 21.72
CA ILE A 219 5.55 -28.56 20.33
C ILE A 219 7.02 -29.01 20.20
N TRP A 220 7.23 -30.07 19.42
CA TRP A 220 8.54 -30.63 19.13
C TRP A 220 8.98 -30.37 17.70
N GLY A 221 10.27 -30.11 17.50
CA GLY A 221 10.90 -30.04 16.18
C GLY A 221 11.38 -31.42 15.72
N ASP A 222 10.47 -32.35 15.45
CA ASP A 222 10.80 -33.76 15.17
C ASP A 222 10.15 -34.34 13.91
N SER A 223 9.16 -33.66 13.31
CA SER A 223 8.41 -34.24 12.20
C SER A 223 9.23 -34.27 10.91
N THR A 224 9.17 -35.43 10.24
CA THR A 224 9.70 -35.66 8.90
C THR A 224 8.62 -35.64 7.83
N ASP A 225 7.39 -35.28 8.19
CA ASP A 225 6.25 -35.33 7.28
C ASP A 225 6.46 -34.39 6.09
N ALA A 226 6.36 -34.90 4.87
CA ALA A 226 6.49 -34.11 3.66
C ALA A 226 5.21 -33.32 3.31
N THR A 227 4.08 -33.66 3.93
CA THR A 227 2.76 -33.09 3.60
C THR A 227 2.04 -32.54 4.83
N PRO A 228 1.07 -31.62 4.68
CA PRO A 228 0.26 -31.08 5.78
C PRO A 228 -0.84 -32.04 6.28
N ASN A 229 -0.89 -33.31 5.82
CA ASN A 229 -1.94 -34.25 6.20
C ASN A 229 -1.96 -34.53 7.70
N ASN A 230 -0.80 -34.49 8.35
CA ASN A 230 -0.71 -34.54 9.79
C ASN A 230 -1.04 -33.16 10.38
N ARG A 231 -2.29 -33.02 10.87
CA ARG A 231 -2.81 -31.79 11.46
C ARG A 231 -2.02 -31.31 12.68
N ASP A 232 -1.28 -32.19 13.37
CA ASP A 232 -0.40 -31.79 14.48
C ASP A 232 0.81 -30.97 14.00
N THR A 233 1.12 -30.98 12.70
CA THR A 233 2.20 -30.17 12.10
C THR A 233 1.72 -28.87 11.46
N VAL A 234 0.41 -28.59 11.53
CA VAL A 234 -0.23 -27.45 10.88
C VAL A 234 -0.69 -26.45 11.93
N PHE A 235 -0.42 -25.17 11.67
CA PHE A 235 -0.75 -24.07 12.58
C PHE A 235 -1.49 -22.97 11.82
N TRP A 236 -2.44 -22.34 12.51
CA TRP A 236 -3.14 -21.15 12.06
C TRP A 236 -2.53 -19.93 12.76
N PRO A 237 -1.85 -19.04 12.03
CA PRO A 237 -1.47 -17.75 12.58
C PRO A 237 -2.72 -16.88 12.77
N VAL A 238 -2.82 -16.25 13.93
CA VAL A 238 -3.94 -15.38 14.30
C VAL A 238 -3.37 -14.05 14.78
N ARG A 239 -3.92 -12.93 14.29
CA ARG A 239 -3.53 -11.59 14.77
C ARG A 239 -3.91 -11.42 16.23
N ALA A 240 -2.97 -10.98 17.07
CA ALA A 240 -3.27 -10.64 18.45
C ALA A 240 -3.87 -9.23 18.51
N ALA A 241 -5.13 -9.10 18.95
CA ALA A 241 -5.88 -7.84 18.89
C ALA A 241 -5.27 -6.66 19.68
N ARG A 242 -4.34 -6.91 20.62
CA ARG A 242 -3.71 -5.89 21.49
C ARG A 242 -2.22 -5.69 21.22
N GLY A 243 -1.73 -6.02 20.03
CA GLY A 243 -0.32 -5.91 19.68
C GLY A 243 -0.07 -5.16 18.37
N GLY A 244 1.19 -4.82 18.13
CA GLY A 244 1.64 -4.27 16.86
C GLY A 244 1.44 -5.25 15.69
N PRO A 245 1.69 -4.80 14.45
CA PRO A 245 1.42 -5.59 13.24
C PRO A 245 2.19 -6.92 13.16
N ASN A 246 3.30 -7.07 13.90
CA ASN A 246 4.12 -8.28 14.00
C ASN A 246 3.77 -9.18 15.20
N VAL A 247 2.68 -8.89 15.93
CA VAL A 247 2.28 -9.66 17.11
C VAL A 247 1.16 -10.64 16.77
N VAL A 248 1.42 -11.92 17.06
CA VAL A 248 0.65 -13.05 16.56
C VAL A 248 0.38 -14.07 17.66
N ALA A 249 -0.55 -14.96 17.40
CA ALA A 249 -0.71 -16.21 18.11
C ALA A 249 -0.71 -17.37 17.10
N LEU A 250 -0.34 -18.56 17.55
CA LEU A 250 -0.38 -19.77 16.73
C LEU A 250 -1.40 -20.74 17.32
N ARG A 251 -2.41 -21.15 16.55
CA ARG A 251 -3.36 -22.22 16.93
C ARG A 251 -3.01 -23.50 16.20
N ASN A 252 -2.77 -24.60 16.92
CA ASN A 252 -2.48 -25.87 16.28
C ASN A 252 -3.77 -26.48 15.69
N ALA A 253 -3.70 -27.01 14.47
CA ALA A 253 -4.87 -27.55 13.77
C ALA A 253 -5.27 -28.97 14.23
N GLY A 254 -4.40 -29.65 14.98
CA GLY A 254 -4.63 -31.01 15.48
C GLY A 254 -5.48 -31.06 16.74
N ASN A 255 -5.43 -30.03 17.60
CA ASN A 255 -6.25 -29.93 18.81
C ASN A 255 -7.04 -28.62 18.95
N ASP A 256 -6.97 -27.74 17.96
CA ASP A 256 -7.61 -26.41 17.92
C ASP A 256 -7.27 -25.50 19.12
N ARG A 257 -6.12 -25.72 19.77
CA ARG A 257 -5.64 -24.92 20.91
C ARG A 257 -4.53 -23.96 20.52
N PHE A 258 -4.48 -22.84 21.20
CA PHE A 258 -3.42 -21.85 21.10
C PHE A 258 -2.14 -22.34 21.78
N CYS A 259 -1.03 -22.12 21.08
CA CYS A 259 0.31 -22.27 21.60
C CYS A 259 0.58 -21.20 22.66
N ARG A 260 1.26 -21.60 23.74
CA ARG A 260 1.66 -20.76 24.86
C ARG A 260 3.02 -21.16 25.41
N ARG A 261 3.66 -20.23 26.11
CA ARG A 261 4.78 -20.52 27.00
C ARG A 261 4.28 -21.22 28.26
N LEU A 262 4.73 -22.44 28.52
CA LEU A 262 4.31 -23.27 29.65
C LEU A 262 5.50 -23.80 30.46
N THR A 263 5.36 -23.74 31.79
CA THR A 263 6.26 -24.40 32.75
C THR A 263 5.47 -25.46 33.51
N THR A 264 5.74 -26.73 33.25
CA THR A 264 5.14 -27.88 33.92
C THR A 264 5.94 -29.14 33.59
N GLU A 265 5.69 -30.26 34.29
CA GLU A 265 6.30 -31.58 33.97
C GLU A 265 7.84 -31.57 33.91
N GLY A 266 8.49 -30.67 34.67
CA GLY A 266 9.95 -30.48 34.64
C GLY A 266 10.48 -29.68 33.45
N LYS A 267 9.60 -29.13 32.60
CA LYS A 267 9.94 -28.29 31.44
C LYS A 267 9.69 -26.85 31.84
N THR A 268 10.63 -25.96 31.55
CA THR A 268 10.53 -24.55 31.91
C THR A 268 10.37 -23.71 30.66
N ASN A 269 9.34 -22.86 30.61
CA ASN A 269 9.09 -21.94 29.51
C ASN A 269 9.10 -22.58 28.11
N CYS A 270 8.59 -23.81 27.97
CA CYS A 270 8.52 -24.48 26.68
C CYS A 270 7.22 -24.18 25.93
N LEU A 271 7.26 -24.27 24.60
CA LEU A 271 6.08 -24.06 23.74
C LEU A 271 5.11 -25.24 23.82
N ASN A 272 3.84 -24.96 24.10
CA ASN A 272 2.80 -25.97 24.27
C ASN A 272 1.44 -25.47 23.74
N ALA A 273 0.69 -26.29 23.00
CA ALA A 273 -0.66 -26.00 22.53
C ALA A 273 -1.73 -26.39 23.56
N ALA A 274 -1.94 -25.54 24.56
CA ALA A 274 -2.75 -25.85 25.75
C ALA A 274 -4.02 -25.02 25.92
N ASP A 275 -4.07 -23.77 25.44
CA ASP A 275 -5.15 -22.85 25.76
C ASP A 275 -6.27 -22.88 24.70
N GLU A 276 -7.53 -22.91 25.12
CA GLU A 276 -8.69 -22.87 24.21
C GLU A 276 -8.96 -21.46 23.68
N THR A 277 -8.52 -20.45 24.41
CA THR A 277 -8.61 -19.03 24.06
C THR A 277 -7.24 -18.38 24.09
N LEU A 278 -7.02 -17.34 23.29
CA LEU A 278 -5.76 -16.59 23.32
C LEU A 278 -5.56 -15.94 24.70
N THR A 279 -4.44 -16.28 25.36
CA THR A 279 -3.98 -15.67 26.61
C THR A 279 -2.71 -14.85 26.38
N ALA A 280 -2.33 -13.99 27.34
CA ALA A 280 -1.09 -13.20 27.26
C ALA A 280 0.16 -14.08 27.04
N LEU A 281 0.16 -15.30 27.58
CA LEU A 281 1.26 -16.25 27.46
C LEU A 281 1.35 -16.94 26.09
N GLY A 282 0.33 -16.78 25.25
CA GLY A 282 0.27 -17.27 23.87
C GLY A 282 0.54 -16.19 22.82
N VAL A 283 0.85 -14.98 23.25
CA VAL A 283 1.23 -13.86 22.38
C VAL A 283 2.70 -14.01 21.99
N LEU A 284 2.98 -13.91 20.69
CA LEU A 284 4.31 -14.05 20.10
C LEU A 284 4.61 -12.82 19.23
N GLU A 285 5.71 -12.15 19.52
CA GLU A 285 6.27 -11.14 18.62
C GLU A 285 7.11 -11.87 17.54
N VAL A 286 6.80 -11.63 16.27
CA VAL A 286 7.53 -12.20 15.13
C VAL A 286 8.63 -11.24 14.71
N GLY A 287 9.86 -11.74 14.70
CA GLY A 287 11.01 -11.06 14.10
C GLY A 287 11.50 -11.83 12.87
N GLU A 288 11.95 -11.11 11.85
CA GLU A 288 12.60 -11.73 10.69
C GLU A 288 13.99 -12.24 11.09
N TRP A 289 14.26 -13.53 10.87
CA TRP A 289 15.55 -14.15 11.16
C TRP A 289 16.54 -13.90 10.01
N VAL A 290 16.72 -12.62 9.69
CA VAL A 290 17.51 -12.12 8.58
C VAL A 290 18.51 -11.11 9.11
N ARG A 291 19.78 -11.26 8.73
CA ARG A 291 20.87 -10.36 9.11
C ARG A 291 20.88 -9.11 8.23
N LYS A 292 20.70 -9.31 6.92
CA LYS A 292 20.72 -8.24 5.91
C LYS A 292 19.78 -8.58 4.77
N ARG A 293 19.05 -7.57 4.28
CA ARG A 293 18.19 -7.67 3.09
C ARG A 293 18.64 -6.70 2.02
N SER A 294 18.70 -7.18 0.78
CA SER A 294 18.96 -6.37 -0.41
C SER A 294 17.85 -6.57 -1.44
N ILE A 295 17.34 -5.48 -1.99
CA ILE A 295 16.32 -5.45 -3.04
C ILE A 295 16.95 -4.97 -4.35
N SER A 296 16.80 -5.74 -5.42
CA SER A 296 17.38 -5.45 -6.74
C SER A 296 16.46 -5.92 -7.87
N ASP A 297 16.87 -5.68 -9.13
CA ASP A 297 16.13 -6.09 -10.33
C ASP A 297 14.65 -5.68 -10.27
N VAL A 298 14.43 -4.42 -9.87
CA VAL A 298 13.11 -3.81 -9.77
C VAL A 298 12.58 -3.54 -11.18
N GLN A 299 11.43 -4.13 -11.48
CA GLN A 299 10.73 -4.02 -12.76
C GLN A 299 9.36 -3.41 -12.51
N PHE A 300 9.21 -2.14 -12.90
CA PHE A 300 7.96 -1.40 -12.77
C PHE A 300 6.95 -1.81 -13.85
N ASN A 301 5.73 -2.10 -13.42
CA ASN A 301 4.61 -2.42 -14.29
C ASN A 301 3.85 -1.12 -14.64
N LEU A 302 4.38 -0.38 -15.61
CA LEU A 302 3.90 0.97 -15.94
C LEU A 302 2.46 0.98 -16.49
N LEU A 303 1.99 -0.12 -17.10
CA LEU A 303 0.59 -0.25 -17.56
C LEU A 303 -0.40 -0.24 -16.38
N ASP A 304 0.05 -0.70 -15.21
CA ASP A 304 -0.75 -0.75 -13.99
C ASP A 304 -0.68 0.55 -13.19
N ALA A 305 0.09 1.53 -13.63
CA ALA A 305 0.32 2.76 -12.87
C ALA A 305 -0.94 3.60 -12.74
N ARG A 306 -1.15 4.15 -11.55
CA ARG A 306 -2.27 5.05 -11.23
C ARG A 306 -1.71 6.44 -10.94
N ILE A 307 -2.26 7.46 -11.59
CA ILE A 307 -1.92 8.88 -11.33
C ILE A 307 -3.15 9.58 -10.76
N TYR A 308 -3.00 10.30 -9.66
CA TYR A 308 -4.13 10.87 -8.92
C TYR A 308 -3.77 12.15 -8.17
N ASN A 309 -4.80 12.81 -7.61
CA ASN A 309 -4.68 14.05 -6.85
C ASN A 309 -3.86 15.14 -7.57
N GLN A 310 -4.09 15.27 -8.88
CA GLN A 310 -3.42 16.25 -9.73
C GLN A 310 -4.00 17.63 -9.47
N THR A 311 -3.21 18.54 -8.92
CA THR A 311 -3.65 19.88 -8.56
C THR A 311 -2.65 20.94 -9.02
N PRO A 312 -3.12 22.02 -9.67
CA PRO A 312 -2.26 23.15 -9.98
C PRO A 312 -1.74 23.83 -8.71
N ARG A 313 -0.44 24.05 -8.64
CA ARG A 313 0.30 24.69 -7.56
C ARG A 313 1.06 25.90 -8.10
N THR A 314 0.85 27.06 -7.47
CA THR A 314 1.63 28.26 -7.77
C THR A 314 3.00 28.15 -7.11
N LEU A 315 4.06 28.19 -7.92
CA LEU A 315 5.44 28.10 -7.46
C LEU A 315 6.05 29.47 -7.18
N ALA A 316 5.72 30.46 -8.02
CA ALA A 316 6.19 31.83 -7.85
C ALA A 316 5.22 32.84 -8.48
N ARG A 317 5.26 34.06 -7.98
CA ARG A 317 4.53 35.20 -8.55
C ARG A 317 5.44 36.41 -8.60
N THR A 318 5.42 37.12 -9.72
CA THR A 318 6.20 38.36 -9.88
C THR A 318 5.43 39.39 -10.68
N VAL A 319 5.87 40.64 -10.59
CA VAL A 319 5.25 41.79 -11.25
C VAL A 319 6.32 42.51 -12.06
N VAL A 320 5.99 42.81 -13.30
CA VAL A 320 6.82 43.59 -14.22
C VAL A 320 6.01 44.79 -14.69
N ASN A 321 6.57 45.98 -14.50
CA ASN A 321 5.97 47.22 -15.00
C ASN A 321 6.68 47.63 -16.30
N ASN A 322 5.91 48.12 -17.27
CA ASN A 322 6.41 48.85 -18.42
C ASN A 322 5.81 50.26 -18.39
N ASP A 323 6.58 51.22 -17.92
CA ASP A 323 6.23 52.64 -17.86
C ASP A 323 6.65 53.42 -19.12
N SER A 324 7.20 52.72 -20.12
CA SER A 324 7.60 53.31 -21.38
C SER A 324 6.46 53.32 -22.40
N SER A 325 6.61 54.15 -23.43
CA SER A 325 5.70 54.21 -24.57
C SER A 325 5.92 53.08 -25.59
N GLN A 326 6.86 52.15 -25.35
CA GLN A 326 7.20 51.04 -26.24
C GLN A 326 6.95 49.71 -25.55
N THR A 327 6.68 48.67 -26.32
CA THR A 327 6.61 47.30 -25.79
C THR A 327 7.98 46.84 -25.31
N ASN A 328 8.02 46.18 -24.16
CA ASN A 328 9.24 45.62 -23.58
C ASN A 328 9.13 44.09 -23.47
N THR A 329 10.25 43.37 -23.59
CA THR A 329 10.29 41.90 -23.47
C THR A 329 11.37 41.43 -22.49
N PRO A 330 11.24 41.70 -21.18
CA PRO A 330 12.20 41.22 -20.19
C PRO A 330 12.17 39.68 -20.05
N VAL A 331 13.34 39.09 -19.79
CA VAL A 331 13.48 37.68 -19.41
C VAL A 331 13.48 37.57 -17.89
N ILE A 332 12.48 36.87 -17.36
CA ILE A 332 12.35 36.63 -15.92
C ILE A 332 12.96 35.27 -15.59
N ARG A 333 13.73 35.22 -14.49
CA ARG A 333 14.29 33.97 -13.96
C ARG A 333 13.55 33.56 -12.69
N PHE A 334 12.99 32.36 -12.69
CA PHE A 334 12.31 31.77 -11.54
C PHE A 334 13.22 30.71 -10.94
N ARG A 335 13.54 30.86 -9.65
CA ARG A 335 14.20 29.83 -8.85
C ARG A 335 13.18 29.20 -7.91
N PHE A 336 13.11 27.88 -7.92
CA PHE A 336 12.20 27.14 -7.05
C PHE A 336 12.85 25.82 -6.62
N ARG A 337 12.36 25.29 -5.49
CA ARG A 337 12.78 23.98 -4.99
C ARG A 337 11.76 22.95 -5.46
N ASN A 338 12.22 21.94 -6.19
CA ASN A 338 11.42 20.78 -6.56
C ASN A 338 11.70 19.65 -5.56
N THR A 339 10.66 19.12 -4.95
CA THR A 339 10.74 18.01 -4.00
C THR A 339 10.07 16.79 -4.60
N ILE A 340 10.80 15.68 -4.67
CA ILE A 340 10.29 14.39 -5.13
C ILE A 340 10.19 13.47 -3.90
N SER A 341 8.99 12.96 -3.62
CA SER A 341 8.78 11.95 -2.59
C SER A 341 8.76 10.56 -3.19
N ARG A 342 9.26 9.58 -2.43
CA ARG A 342 9.47 8.21 -2.88
C ARG A 342 9.21 7.25 -1.74
N HIS A 343 8.37 6.25 -1.98
CA HIS A 343 8.01 5.23 -0.99
C HIS A 343 7.91 3.88 -1.67
N TRP A 344 8.66 2.90 -1.19
CA TRP A 344 8.62 1.51 -1.68
C TRP A 344 8.12 0.60 -0.57
N GLN A 345 7.11 -0.22 -0.86
CA GLN A 345 6.54 -1.16 0.10
C GLN A 345 6.08 -2.46 -0.57
N SER A 346 5.82 -3.48 0.26
CA SER A 346 5.10 -4.69 -0.16
C SER A 346 3.62 -4.58 0.21
N THR A 347 2.75 -5.06 -0.67
CA THR A 347 1.28 -5.14 -0.48
C THR A 347 0.83 -6.43 0.21
N VAL A 348 1.72 -7.41 0.38
CA VAL A 348 1.39 -8.75 0.90
C VAL A 348 2.16 -9.11 2.15
N SER A 349 3.47 -8.93 2.14
CA SER A 349 4.37 -9.29 3.23
C SER A 349 4.71 -8.06 4.07
N PHE A 350 4.75 -8.23 5.38
CA PHE A 350 5.13 -7.17 6.30
C PHE A 350 6.59 -7.37 6.71
N SER A 351 7.47 -6.42 6.41
CA SER A 351 8.87 -6.43 6.85
C SER A 351 9.06 -5.42 7.97
N TYR A 352 8.94 -5.85 9.22
CA TYR A 352 9.05 -4.94 10.36
C TYR A 352 10.49 -4.87 10.89
N GLY A 353 11.01 -3.66 11.03
CA GLY A 353 12.25 -3.39 11.76
C GLY A 353 13.55 -3.84 11.06
N LEU A 354 13.50 -4.43 9.87
CA LEU A 354 14.68 -4.79 9.10
C LEU A 354 15.07 -3.68 8.12
N SER A 355 16.22 -3.05 8.34
CA SER A 355 16.80 -2.14 7.35
C SER A 355 17.20 -2.92 6.10
N SER A 356 16.88 -2.38 4.93
CA SER A 356 17.15 -2.99 3.62
C SER A 356 17.93 -2.02 2.73
N THR A 357 18.64 -2.53 1.73
CA THR A 357 19.23 -1.70 0.67
C THR A 357 18.45 -1.88 -0.62
N VAL A 358 18.01 -0.81 -1.27
CA VAL A 358 17.20 -0.90 -2.50
C VAL A 358 17.99 -0.30 -3.67
N SER A 359 18.12 -1.07 -4.75
CA SER A 359 18.65 -0.58 -6.03
C SER A 359 17.53 -0.61 -7.07
N ALA A 360 16.96 0.57 -7.34
CA ALA A 360 15.84 0.76 -8.24
C ALA A 360 15.93 2.11 -8.94
N GLY A 361 15.29 2.22 -10.11
CA GLY A 361 15.01 3.53 -10.71
C GLY A 361 13.84 4.25 -10.00
N ILE A 362 13.63 5.50 -10.38
CA ILE A 362 12.55 6.36 -9.87
C ILE A 362 11.53 6.58 -10.99
N PRO A 363 10.28 6.09 -10.83
CA PRO A 363 9.19 6.47 -11.71
C PRO A 363 8.87 7.97 -11.56
N LEU A 364 8.89 8.71 -12.66
CA LEU A 364 8.46 10.10 -12.77
C LEU A 364 7.35 10.21 -13.81
N PHE A 365 6.30 10.96 -13.48
CA PHE A 365 5.15 11.11 -14.35
C PHE A 365 4.92 12.56 -14.79
N THR A 366 4.28 12.64 -15.94
CA THR A 366 3.67 13.82 -16.53
C THR A 366 2.25 13.45 -16.97
N ASN A 367 1.47 14.39 -17.49
CA ASN A 367 0.16 14.06 -18.08
C ASN A 367 0.25 13.15 -19.33
N ALA A 368 1.40 13.12 -20.01
CA ALA A 368 1.56 12.39 -21.26
C ALA A 368 2.26 11.04 -21.07
N SER A 369 3.06 10.87 -20.03
CA SER A 369 3.91 9.69 -19.87
C SER A 369 4.38 9.46 -18.44
N LEU A 370 4.62 8.18 -18.14
CA LEU A 370 5.37 7.72 -16.98
C LEU A 370 6.70 7.14 -17.47
N THR A 371 7.82 7.64 -16.92
CA THR A 371 9.17 7.21 -17.29
C THR A 371 9.96 6.84 -16.04
N VAL A 372 10.95 5.96 -16.16
CA VAL A 372 11.80 5.57 -15.04
C VAL A 372 13.18 6.18 -15.23
N GLN A 373 13.59 7.05 -14.30
CA GLN A 373 14.95 7.58 -14.26
C GLN A 373 15.84 6.65 -13.44
N TRP A 374 17.07 6.39 -13.92
CA TRP A 374 18.01 5.57 -13.18
C TRP A 374 18.59 6.34 -12.00
N GLU A 375 18.58 5.72 -10.82
CA GLU A 375 19.28 6.22 -9.64
C GLU A 375 20.34 5.20 -9.22
N ALA A 376 21.52 5.69 -8.80
CA ALA A 376 22.54 4.83 -8.25
C ALA A 376 22.05 4.22 -6.92
N SER A 377 22.44 2.96 -6.65
CA SER A 377 22.16 2.24 -5.42
C SER A 377 22.39 3.12 -4.19
N SER A 378 21.33 3.37 -3.42
CA SER A 378 21.38 4.11 -2.16
C SER A 378 20.72 3.28 -1.05
N GLU A 379 21.14 3.47 0.20
CA GLU A 379 20.48 2.80 1.33
C GLU A 379 19.09 3.42 1.53
N TYR A 380 18.05 2.60 1.36
CA TYR A 380 16.66 2.99 1.51
C TYR A 380 15.99 2.05 2.49
N ALA A 381 15.55 2.56 3.63
CA ALA A 381 14.74 1.76 4.53
C ALA A 381 13.41 1.41 3.85
N TRP A 382 13.19 0.11 3.61
CA TRP A 382 11.95 -0.39 3.02
C TRP A 382 10.74 0.01 3.86
N GLY A 383 9.68 0.50 3.22
CA GLY A 383 8.49 1.01 3.90
C GLY A 383 8.65 2.41 4.51
N GLN A 384 9.75 3.13 4.24
CA GLN A 384 9.87 4.55 4.57
C GLN A 384 9.68 5.44 3.35
N THR A 385 9.15 6.63 3.60
CA THR A 385 9.09 7.71 2.62
C THR A 385 10.39 8.51 2.67
N ILE A 386 11.03 8.68 1.52
CA ILE A 386 12.21 9.52 1.33
C ILE A 386 11.85 10.70 0.43
N GLU A 387 12.30 11.88 0.80
CA GLU A 387 12.17 13.09 0.00
C GLU A 387 13.54 13.58 -0.46
N THR A 388 13.66 13.92 -1.74
CA THR A 388 14.84 14.58 -2.30
C THR A 388 14.42 15.92 -2.87
N SER A 389 15.15 16.98 -2.50
CA SER A 389 14.87 18.33 -2.97
C SER A 389 16.03 18.87 -3.80
N GLU A 390 15.73 19.48 -4.94
CA GLU A 390 16.70 20.11 -5.84
C GLU A 390 16.25 21.54 -6.17
N GLU A 391 17.19 22.49 -6.21
CA GLU A 391 16.92 23.84 -6.70
C GLU A 391 16.97 23.86 -8.22
N GLN A 392 15.91 24.39 -8.85
CA GLN A 392 15.78 24.50 -10.29
C GLN A 392 15.59 25.97 -10.69
N GLU A 393 16.06 26.31 -11.89
CA GLU A 393 15.96 27.65 -12.47
C GLU A 393 15.29 27.55 -13.85
N GLN A 394 14.26 28.37 -14.09
CA GLN A 394 13.60 28.50 -15.39
C GLN A 394 13.56 29.96 -15.85
N GLU A 395 13.81 30.17 -17.14
CA GLU A 395 13.74 31.48 -17.78
C GLU A 395 12.45 31.61 -18.60
N TYR A 396 11.75 32.74 -18.48
CA TYR A 396 10.53 33.03 -19.21
C TYR A 396 10.56 34.45 -19.80
N PRO A 397 10.59 34.62 -21.14
CA PRO A 397 10.47 35.92 -21.77
C PRO A 397 9.02 36.42 -21.71
N VAL A 398 8.81 37.61 -21.14
CA VAL A 398 7.48 38.20 -20.99
C VAL A 398 7.38 39.44 -21.86
N THR A 399 6.45 39.48 -22.80
CA THR A 399 6.14 40.70 -23.56
C THR A 399 5.13 41.52 -22.76
N VAL A 400 5.47 42.76 -22.44
CA VAL A 400 4.65 43.70 -21.66
C VAL A 400 4.38 44.94 -22.49
N GLY A 401 3.10 45.24 -22.73
CA GLY A 401 2.67 46.39 -23.54
C GLY A 401 3.03 47.74 -22.92
N PRO A 402 2.98 48.84 -23.69
CA PRO A 402 3.28 50.18 -23.18
C PRO A 402 2.31 50.59 -22.08
N TYR A 403 2.82 51.20 -21.00
CA TYR A 403 2.05 51.66 -19.84
C TYR A 403 1.20 50.56 -19.18
N THR A 404 1.75 49.35 -19.09
CA THR A 404 1.06 48.22 -18.44
C THR A 404 1.89 47.61 -17.31
N ARG A 405 1.18 47.03 -16.36
CA ARG A 405 1.72 46.14 -15.33
C ARG A 405 1.33 44.72 -15.69
N ALA A 406 2.31 43.87 -15.92
CA ALA A 406 2.15 42.44 -16.07
C ALA A 406 2.35 41.75 -14.72
N THR A 407 1.38 40.93 -14.29
CA THR A 407 1.56 39.96 -13.21
C THR A 407 1.78 38.60 -13.82
N ILE A 408 2.94 38.00 -13.52
CA ILE A 408 3.32 36.69 -14.02
C ILE A 408 3.21 35.69 -12.88
N THR A 409 2.39 34.67 -13.08
CA THR A 409 2.25 33.55 -12.15
C THR A 409 2.85 32.31 -12.78
N PHE A 410 3.87 31.76 -12.12
CA PHE A 410 4.50 30.51 -12.51
C PHE A 410 3.87 29.36 -11.72
N GLN A 411 3.32 28.38 -12.43
CA GLN A 411 2.57 27.27 -11.85
C GLN A 411 3.10 25.93 -12.35
N ALA A 412 2.92 24.90 -11.56
CA ALA A 412 3.13 23.51 -11.95
C ALA A 412 1.99 22.66 -11.41
N THR A 413 1.76 21.49 -11.98
CA THR A 413 0.84 20.50 -11.42
C THR A 413 1.59 19.61 -10.45
N GLU A 414 1.09 19.49 -9.23
CA GLU A 414 1.52 18.50 -8.25
C GLU A 414 0.57 17.31 -8.33
N GLY A 415 1.11 16.10 -8.35
CA GLY A 415 0.30 14.89 -8.31
C GLY A 415 0.99 13.77 -7.56
N PHE A 416 0.33 12.62 -7.54
CA PHE A 416 0.86 11.38 -6.97
C PHE A 416 0.75 10.27 -8.00
N CYS A 417 1.68 9.32 -7.95
CA CYS A 417 1.59 8.08 -8.69
C CYS A 417 1.76 6.86 -7.78
N ASP A 418 1.03 5.81 -8.10
CA ASP A 418 1.28 4.47 -7.58
C ASP A 418 1.67 3.55 -8.75
N VAL A 419 2.77 2.83 -8.62
CA VAL A 419 3.32 1.96 -9.68
C VAL A 419 3.65 0.59 -9.09
N PRO A 420 2.92 -0.47 -9.45
CA PRO A 420 3.26 -1.82 -9.04
C PRO A 420 4.60 -2.26 -9.62
N PHE A 421 5.32 -3.11 -8.90
CA PHE A 421 6.59 -3.62 -9.39
C PHE A 421 6.90 -5.03 -8.88
N SER A 422 7.68 -5.75 -9.68
CA SER A 422 8.32 -7.00 -9.27
C SER A 422 9.78 -6.74 -8.93
N TYR A 423 10.34 -7.51 -8.01
CA TYR A 423 11.71 -7.32 -7.54
C TYR A 423 12.35 -8.62 -7.07
N THR A 424 13.67 -8.61 -6.96
CA THR A 424 14.44 -9.71 -6.41
C THR A 424 14.87 -9.34 -4.99
N GLN A 425 14.40 -10.11 -4.01
CA GLN A 425 14.81 -10.02 -2.61
C GLN A 425 15.96 -10.98 -2.36
N THR A 426 17.05 -10.50 -1.76
CA THR A 426 18.18 -11.31 -1.31
C THR A 426 18.37 -11.12 0.18
N ASP A 427 18.16 -12.20 0.93
CA ASP A 427 18.28 -12.26 2.38
C ASP A 427 19.54 -13.03 2.76
N GLU A 428 20.42 -12.37 3.50
CA GLU A 428 21.53 -13.00 4.23
C GLU A 428 21.00 -13.37 5.62
N LEU A 429 20.89 -14.67 5.88
CA LEU A 429 20.37 -15.18 7.14
C LEU A 429 21.46 -15.19 8.23
N PHE A 430 21.07 -15.35 9.49
CA PHE A 430 22.04 -15.39 10.59
C PHE A 430 22.96 -16.62 10.58
N ASP A 431 22.63 -17.69 9.83
CA ASP A 431 23.50 -18.85 9.55
C ASP A 431 24.32 -18.71 8.26
N ASP A 432 24.48 -17.50 7.74
CA ASP A 432 25.26 -17.18 6.53
C ASP A 432 24.68 -17.75 5.22
N ARG A 433 23.50 -18.39 5.26
CA ARG A 433 22.79 -18.77 4.03
C ARG A 433 22.30 -17.51 3.32
N ILE A 434 22.44 -17.51 2.00
CA ILE A 434 21.90 -16.49 1.13
C ILE A 434 20.68 -17.09 0.43
N VAL A 435 19.53 -16.46 0.62
CA VAL A 435 18.27 -16.85 -0.01
C VAL A 435 17.83 -15.73 -0.94
N THR A 436 17.64 -16.06 -2.21
CA THR A 436 17.15 -15.12 -3.21
C THR A 436 15.77 -15.53 -3.66
N THR A 437 14.84 -14.59 -3.75
CA THR A 437 13.49 -14.87 -4.23
C THR A 437 12.91 -13.73 -5.04
N ARG A 438 12.15 -14.09 -6.07
CA ARG A 438 11.39 -13.16 -6.88
C ARG A 438 10.07 -12.84 -6.20
N MET A 439 9.81 -11.55 -6.03
CA MET A 439 8.62 -11.00 -5.41
C MET A 439 7.82 -10.21 -6.45
N HIS A 440 6.49 -10.22 -6.31
CA HIS A 440 5.53 -9.63 -7.26
C HIS A 440 4.47 -8.77 -6.56
N ASP A 441 4.76 -8.36 -5.33
CA ASP A 441 3.85 -7.66 -4.43
C ASP A 441 4.32 -6.23 -4.13
N GLY A 442 5.29 -5.70 -4.88
CA GLY A 442 5.84 -4.36 -4.69
C GLY A 442 4.89 -3.27 -5.16
N LEU A 443 4.79 -2.18 -4.39
CA LEU A 443 4.10 -0.95 -4.76
C LEU A 443 5.00 0.24 -4.48
N TYR A 444 5.25 1.05 -5.51
CA TYR A 444 5.91 2.33 -5.39
C TYR A 444 4.87 3.44 -5.33
N THR A 445 5.01 4.36 -4.38
CA THR A 445 4.24 5.60 -4.33
C THR A 445 5.22 6.77 -4.44
N GLY A 446 4.95 7.68 -5.38
CA GLY A 446 5.77 8.87 -5.60
C GLY A 446 4.92 10.12 -5.78
N ALA A 447 5.54 11.27 -5.52
CA ALA A 447 4.98 12.59 -5.85
C ALA A 447 6.05 13.43 -6.53
N ASN A 448 5.66 14.14 -7.59
CA ASN A 448 6.52 15.10 -8.27
C ASN A 448 5.70 16.25 -8.88
N LEU A 449 6.37 17.38 -9.11
CA LEU A 449 5.85 18.47 -9.92
C LEU A 449 6.05 18.16 -11.41
N TYR A 450 5.08 18.52 -12.23
CA TYR A 450 5.13 18.43 -13.69
C TYR A 450 4.26 19.50 -14.33
N GLU A 451 4.29 19.63 -15.68
CA GLU A 451 3.50 20.64 -16.42
C GLU A 451 3.66 22.07 -15.91
N TYR A 452 4.86 22.60 -16.12
CA TYR A 452 5.18 23.99 -15.83
C TYR A 452 4.48 24.93 -16.81
N THR A 453 3.70 25.87 -16.28
CA THR A 453 2.92 26.84 -17.06
C THR A 453 3.08 28.25 -16.50
N TRP A 454 2.83 29.24 -17.35
CA TRP A 454 2.87 30.66 -17.00
C TRP A 454 1.55 31.31 -17.38
N THR A 455 1.03 32.14 -16.49
CA THR A 455 -0.07 33.05 -16.79
C THR A 455 0.42 34.49 -16.68
N ASN A 456 0.10 35.29 -17.69
CA ASN A 456 0.36 36.73 -17.71
C ASN A 456 -0.99 37.46 -17.66
N THR A 457 -1.20 38.27 -16.62
CA THR A 457 -2.35 39.18 -16.53
C THR A 457 -1.84 40.61 -16.57
N GLU A 458 -2.30 41.38 -17.57
CA GLU A 458 -1.91 42.77 -17.74
C GLU A 458 -3.01 43.73 -17.28
N GLU A 459 -2.61 44.78 -16.57
CA GLU A 459 -3.47 45.91 -16.22
C GLU A 459 -2.81 47.23 -16.65
N SER A 460 -3.60 48.21 -17.06
CA SER A 460 -3.08 49.53 -17.41
C SER A 460 -2.57 50.26 -16.16
N LEU A 461 -1.39 50.86 -16.26
CA LEU A 461 -0.88 51.74 -15.22
C LEU A 461 -1.64 53.06 -15.24
N THR A 462 -2.00 53.56 -14.06
CA THR A 462 -2.57 54.90 -13.92
C THR A 462 -1.51 55.99 -14.12
N PRO A 463 -1.89 57.22 -14.52
CA PRO A 463 -0.93 58.33 -14.66
C PRO A 463 -0.11 58.60 -13.39
N ASP A 464 -0.71 58.42 -12.20
CA ASP A 464 -0.03 58.58 -10.92
C ASP A 464 1.02 57.48 -10.67
N GLU A 465 0.74 56.24 -11.11
CA GLU A 465 1.68 55.12 -11.01
C GLU A 465 2.86 55.29 -11.97
N ILE A 466 2.60 55.74 -13.22
CA ILE A 466 3.66 56.04 -14.20
C ILE A 466 4.61 57.11 -13.65
N ASN A 467 4.05 58.19 -13.07
CA ASN A 467 4.86 59.26 -12.48
C ASN A 467 5.66 58.79 -11.26
N LYS A 468 5.11 57.89 -10.43
CA LYS A 468 5.84 57.30 -9.29
C LYS A 468 7.01 56.43 -9.75
N LEU A 469 6.80 55.57 -10.76
CA LEU A 469 7.85 54.70 -11.31
C LEU A 469 9.00 55.52 -11.90
N ALA A 470 8.68 56.57 -12.67
CA ALA A 470 9.69 57.47 -13.24
C ALA A 470 10.53 58.20 -12.15
N GLN A 471 9.91 58.64 -11.05
CA GLN A 471 10.63 59.25 -9.91
C GLN A 471 11.50 58.25 -9.14
N GLU A 472 11.09 56.98 -9.10
CA GLU A 472 11.83 55.90 -8.44
C GLU A 472 13.06 55.49 -9.26
N GLU A 473 12.95 55.43 -10.60
CA GLU A 473 14.09 55.24 -11.50
C GLU A 473 15.14 56.35 -11.37
N GLU A 474 14.74 57.62 -11.27
CA GLU A 474 15.68 58.74 -11.03
C GLU A 474 16.40 58.61 -9.66
N ARG A 475 15.72 58.06 -8.65
CA ARG A 475 16.30 57.79 -7.33
C ARG A 475 17.27 56.61 -7.34
N VAL A 476 16.95 55.54 -8.06
CA VAL A 476 17.78 54.32 -8.18
C VAL A 476 18.96 54.55 -9.12
N GLY A 477 18.79 55.32 -10.19
CA GLY A 477 19.85 55.74 -11.10
C GLY A 477 20.96 56.54 -10.41
N LYS A 478 20.64 57.28 -9.34
CA LYS A 478 21.63 57.92 -8.45
C LYS A 478 22.36 56.96 -7.50
N LYS A 479 21.92 55.71 -7.37
CA LYS A 479 22.54 54.65 -6.53
C LYS A 479 23.27 53.55 -7.31
N LYS A 480 23.09 53.44 -8.64
CA LYS A 480 23.76 52.41 -9.47
C LYS A 480 25.20 52.81 -9.83
N ASN A 481 26.09 52.68 -8.86
CA ASN A 481 27.45 52.19 -9.08
C ASN A 481 27.63 50.99 -8.12
N LYS A 482 27.73 49.78 -8.66
CA LYS A 482 27.73 48.45 -7.99
C LYS A 482 26.39 47.94 -7.42
N LYS A 483 25.65 47.16 -8.22
CA LYS A 483 25.18 45.78 -7.95
C LYS A 483 24.14 45.35 -8.98
N ASP A 484 24.26 44.11 -9.45
CA ASP A 484 23.27 43.39 -10.24
C ASP A 484 21.89 43.52 -9.59
N VAL A 485 20.87 43.81 -10.39
CA VAL A 485 19.49 43.94 -9.92
C VAL A 485 18.96 42.54 -9.65
N GLU A 486 19.18 42.08 -8.42
CA GLU A 486 18.41 41.01 -7.79
C GLU A 486 16.98 41.55 -7.60
N LEU A 487 16.06 41.16 -8.47
CA LEU A 487 14.62 41.32 -8.21
C LEU A 487 14.29 40.44 -7.01
N LYS A 488 13.81 41.04 -5.92
CA LYS A 488 13.29 40.33 -4.75
C LYS A 488 12.12 39.46 -5.20
N VAL A 489 12.39 38.18 -5.43
CA VAL A 489 11.38 37.12 -5.42
C VAL A 489 10.98 36.95 -3.96
N GLU A 490 9.71 37.17 -3.62
CA GLU A 490 9.19 36.63 -2.36
C GLU A 490 9.24 35.10 -2.50
N LEU A 491 10.27 34.51 -1.88
CA LEU A 491 10.34 33.07 -1.65
C LEU A 491 9.16 32.74 -0.73
N GLY A 492 8.12 32.14 -1.30
CA GLY A 492 7.17 31.39 -0.48
C GLY A 492 7.94 30.23 0.15
N GLU A 493 8.21 30.32 1.45
CA GLU A 493 8.66 29.16 2.22
C GLU A 493 7.56 28.09 2.15
N ALA A 494 7.94 26.89 1.70
CA ALA A 494 7.07 25.74 1.74
C ALA A 494 7.11 25.14 3.14
N GLU A 495 6.07 25.38 3.94
CA GLU A 495 5.70 24.49 5.03
C GLU A 495 4.76 23.41 4.46
N ILE A 496 5.16 22.15 4.57
CA ILE A 496 4.25 21.02 4.40
C ILE A 496 3.36 21.03 5.64
N VAL A 497 2.09 21.38 5.46
CA VAL A 497 1.08 21.14 6.48
C VAL A 497 0.83 19.63 6.51
N GLU A 498 1.41 18.95 7.50
CA GLU A 498 0.95 17.63 7.90
C GLU A 498 -0.56 17.73 8.17
N ARG A 499 -1.38 17.08 7.34
CA ARG A 499 -2.67 16.63 7.82
C ARG A 499 -2.37 15.55 8.84
N LYS A 500 -2.43 15.90 10.12
CA LYS A 500 -2.74 14.91 11.15
C LYS A 500 -4.05 14.26 10.72
N GLU A 501 -4.00 12.96 10.44
CA GLU A 501 -5.19 12.14 10.56
C GLU A 501 -5.64 12.30 12.02
N GLU A 502 -6.73 13.03 12.23
CA GLU A 502 -7.48 12.95 13.48
C GLU A 502 -8.03 11.53 13.54
N GLU A 503 -7.29 10.64 14.21
CA GLU A 503 -7.87 9.48 14.85
C GLU A 503 -8.89 10.00 15.86
N GLU A 504 -10.16 10.12 15.44
CA GLU A 504 -11.27 10.24 16.37
C GLU A 504 -11.38 8.91 17.12
N ASP A 505 -10.73 8.87 18.30
CA ASP A 505 -11.05 7.96 19.39
C ASP A 505 -12.52 8.14 19.80
N VAL A 506 -13.42 7.43 19.14
CA VAL A 506 -14.77 7.18 19.65
C VAL A 506 -14.67 6.08 20.71
N ILE A 507 -14.12 6.44 21.88
CA ILE A 507 -14.37 5.71 23.12
C ILE A 507 -15.77 6.13 23.57
N GLU A 508 -16.76 5.35 23.17
CA GLU A 508 -18.11 5.45 23.71
C GLU A 508 -18.06 5.09 25.20
N LYS A 509 -18.13 6.13 26.04
CA LYS A 509 -18.41 6.02 27.47
C LYS A 509 -19.82 5.44 27.64
N LEU A 510 -19.91 4.13 27.81
CA LEU A 510 -21.05 3.51 28.47
C LEU A 510 -20.86 3.65 29.99
N ASP A 511 -21.21 4.83 30.49
CA ASP A 511 -21.61 5.03 31.88
C ASP A 511 -23.03 5.61 31.84
N TYR A 512 -24.03 4.74 31.97
CA TYR A 512 -25.38 5.13 32.35
C TYR A 512 -25.84 4.19 33.47
N ASP A 513 -25.82 4.77 34.67
CA ASP A 513 -26.69 4.53 35.82
C ASP A 513 -27.40 3.18 35.89
N ASN A 514 -26.90 2.33 36.77
CA ASN A 514 -27.73 1.34 37.44
C ASN A 514 -27.59 1.51 38.96
N LYS A 515 -28.35 2.46 39.50
CA LYS A 515 -28.71 2.50 40.92
C LYS A 515 -30.12 3.06 41.09
N LYS A 516 -30.95 2.19 41.70
CA LYS A 516 -32.27 2.39 42.30
C LYS A 516 -33.46 2.29 41.34
N GLU A 517 -34.16 1.16 41.39
CA GLU A 517 -35.33 0.96 42.26
C GLU A 517 -35.68 -0.55 42.32
N GLU A 518 -36.00 -0.99 43.55
CA GLU A 518 -36.58 -2.28 44.01
C GLU A 518 -35.86 -3.61 43.77
#